data_AF-A0A947UQJ4-F1
#
_entry.id   AF-A0A947UQJ4-F1
#
_cell.length_a   1.000
_cell.length_b   1.000
_cell.length_c   1.000
_cell.angle_alpha   90.00
_cell.angle_beta   90.00
_cell.angle_gamma   90.00
#
_symmetry.space_group_name_H-M   'P 1'
#
loop_
_entity.id
_entity.type
_entity.pdbx_description
1 polymer ?
#
loop_
_entity_poly.entity_id
_entity_poly.type
_entity_poly.pdbx_seq_one_letter_code
_entity_poly.pdbx_strand_id
1 'polypeptide(L)'
;MSTGNSISLSRESDEVRAKKYLPADFGEDEPEVVQLREKQAIAKAQRAKADNDLAAFGNTQGARNQSVWSAEAEIDRIDSGRPKLLARLILEGGDFTQDANLQRRRRELALLVERYRLASPVIGQMRKELEQESQEAGQRHQAISNQIRDVLDRLRLERVAAQR
;
A
#
# COMPACT_ATOMS: atom_id res chain seq x y z
N MET A 1 12.26 51.84 61.99
CA MET A 1 12.26 50.37 61.84
C MET A 1 11.16 50.02 60.86
N SER A 2 11.53 49.47 59.70
CA SER A 2 10.63 49.19 58.56
C SER A 2 10.02 47.81 58.71
N THR A 3 8.69 47.71 58.85
CA THR A 3 7.94 46.46 58.80
C THR A 3 7.75 46.05 57.33
N GLY A 4 8.65 45.20 56.84
CA GLY A 4 8.49 44.52 55.56
C GLY A 4 7.35 43.51 55.66
N ASN A 5 6.19 43.87 55.11
CA ASN A 5 5.09 42.93 54.89
C ASN A 5 5.48 42.01 53.73
N SER A 6 6.10 40.87 54.02
CA SER A 6 6.31 39.81 53.04
C SER A 6 4.95 39.19 52.72
N ILE A 7 4.31 39.64 51.64
CA ILE A 7 3.18 38.93 51.03
C ILE A 7 3.73 37.58 50.56
N SER A 8 3.45 36.53 51.33
CA SER A 8 3.69 35.15 50.95
C SER A 8 2.72 34.80 49.81
N LEU A 9 3.11 35.10 48.57
CA LEU A 9 2.51 34.55 47.37
C LEU A 9 2.82 33.06 47.34
N SER A 10 1.99 32.27 48.03
CA SER A 10 2.01 30.82 47.97
C SER A 10 1.81 30.42 46.51
N ARG A 11 2.91 29.97 45.89
CA ARG A 11 2.93 29.47 44.51
C ARG A 11 2.17 28.13 44.53
N GLU A 12 0.83 28.19 44.40
CA GLU A 12 0.02 26.98 44.21
C GLU A 12 0.65 26.19 43.06
N SER A 13 1.04 24.94 43.33
CA SER A 13 1.65 24.07 42.35
C SER A 13 0.67 23.82 41.21
N ASP A 14 1.21 23.61 40.00
CA ASP A 14 0.38 23.39 38.81
C ASP A 14 -0.56 22.19 38.97
N GLU A 15 -0.22 21.20 39.79
CA GLU A 15 -1.10 20.08 40.16
C GLU A 15 -2.32 20.50 40.98
N VAL A 16 -2.15 21.43 41.93
CA VAL A 16 -3.26 21.97 42.74
C VAL A 16 -4.13 22.88 41.88
N ARG A 17 -3.52 23.65 40.97
CA ARG A 17 -4.25 24.50 40.01
C ARG A 17 -5.02 23.65 39.00
N ALA A 18 -4.40 22.59 38.48
CA ALA A 18 -5.06 21.61 37.60
C ALA A 18 -6.28 20.97 38.28
N LYS A 19 -6.14 20.46 39.51
CA LYS A 19 -7.26 19.87 40.28
C LYS A 19 -8.42 20.84 40.59
N LYS A 20 -8.15 22.15 40.64
CA LYS A 20 -9.11 23.17 41.08
C LYS A 20 -9.84 23.84 39.91
N TYR A 21 -9.23 23.87 38.73
CA TYR A 21 -9.76 24.59 37.57
C TYR A 21 -10.04 23.71 36.34
N LEU A 22 -9.55 22.48 36.32
CA LEU A 22 -9.84 21.55 35.22
C LEU A 22 -11.06 20.69 35.59
N PRO A 23 -12.03 20.57 34.68
CA PRO A 23 -13.12 19.60 34.80
C PRO A 23 -12.59 18.18 35.08
N ALA A 24 -13.37 17.35 35.76
CA ALA A 24 -12.96 15.98 36.12
C ALA A 24 -12.66 15.10 34.89
N ASP A 25 -13.24 15.45 33.75
CA ASP A 25 -13.10 14.85 32.42
C ASP A 25 -12.02 15.54 31.56
N PHE A 26 -11.24 16.46 32.12
CA PHE A 26 -10.22 17.17 31.35
C PHE A 26 -9.11 16.23 30.89
N GLY A 27 -9.05 16.01 29.58
CA GLY A 27 -8.11 15.09 28.94
C GLY A 27 -8.74 13.73 28.59
N GLU A 28 -9.98 13.47 28.99
CA GLU A 28 -10.74 12.31 28.55
C GLU A 28 -11.50 12.65 27.26
N ASP A 29 -11.35 11.80 26.24
CA ASP A 29 -12.14 11.91 25.02
C ASP A 29 -13.56 11.44 25.29
N GLU A 30 -14.53 12.13 24.71
CA GLU A 30 -15.92 11.68 24.74
C GLU A 30 -16.04 10.24 24.21
N PRO A 31 -16.92 9.39 24.80
CA PRO A 31 -17.05 7.99 24.41
C PRO A 31 -17.27 7.79 22.90
N GLU A 32 -17.99 8.72 22.26
CA GLU A 32 -18.23 8.73 20.82
C GLU A 32 -16.92 8.91 20.02
N VAL A 33 -16.01 9.77 20.48
CA VAL A 33 -14.69 9.99 19.86
C VAL A 33 -13.80 8.76 20.01
N VAL A 34 -13.83 8.10 21.16
CA VAL A 34 -13.08 6.86 21.42
C VAL A 34 -13.50 5.76 20.43
N GLN A 35 -14.81 5.52 20.30
CA GLN A 35 -15.34 4.53 19.36
C GLN A 35 -15.00 4.85 17.90
N LEU A 36 -15.04 6.12 17.51
CA LEU A 36 -14.67 6.53 16.16
C LEU A 36 -13.17 6.35 15.89
N ARG A 37 -12.30 6.59 16.88
CA ARG A 37 -10.85 6.34 16.75
C ARG A 37 -10.52 4.85 16.64
N GLU A 38 -11.24 3.98 17.34
CA GLU A 38 -11.11 2.53 17.16
C GLU A 38 -11.48 2.12 15.73
N LYS A 39 -12.61 2.62 15.21
CA LYS A 39 -13.02 2.40 13.82
C LYS A 39 -12.00 2.95 12.82
N GLN A 40 -11.41 4.10 13.12
CA GLN A 40 -10.36 4.71 12.30
C GLN A 40 -9.11 3.82 12.26
N ALA A 41 -8.69 3.27 13.40
CA ALA A 41 -7.55 2.37 13.48
C ALA A 41 -7.77 1.11 12.64
N ILE A 42 -8.96 0.50 12.72
CA ILE A 42 -9.35 -0.64 11.90
C ILE A 42 -9.32 -0.27 10.40
N ALA A 43 -9.95 0.85 10.03
CA ALA A 43 -9.98 1.30 8.64
C ALA A 43 -8.57 1.63 8.10
N LYS A 44 -7.69 2.19 8.93
CA LYS A 44 -6.29 2.45 8.60
C LYS A 44 -5.53 1.16 8.33
N ALA A 45 -5.74 0.14 9.17
CA ALA A 45 -5.13 -1.18 8.98
C ALA A 45 -5.63 -1.87 7.70
N GLN A 46 -6.94 -1.78 7.41
CA GLN A 46 -7.52 -2.30 6.17
C GLN A 46 -6.96 -1.62 4.93
N ARG A 47 -6.84 -0.29 4.95
CA ARG A 47 -6.19 0.46 3.87
C ARG A 47 -4.74 0.03 3.68
N ALA A 48 -3.95 -0.04 4.75
CA ALA A 48 -2.55 -0.44 4.67
C ALA A 48 -2.40 -1.86 4.09
N LYS A 49 -3.32 -2.77 4.45
CA LYS A 49 -3.36 -4.11 3.87
C LYS A 49 -3.66 -4.07 2.37
N ALA A 50 -4.71 -3.37 1.94
CA ALA A 50 -5.08 -3.27 0.53
C ALA A 50 -3.97 -2.64 -0.33
N ASP A 51 -3.32 -1.58 0.18
CA ASP A 51 -2.19 -0.93 -0.49
C ASP A 51 -0.99 -1.89 -0.62
N ASN A 52 -0.71 -2.68 0.42
CA ASN A 52 0.35 -3.70 0.40
C ASN A 52 0.05 -4.85 -0.58
N ASP A 53 -1.20 -5.33 -0.62
CA ASP A 53 -1.62 -6.41 -1.51
C ASP A 53 -1.50 -5.96 -2.99
N LEU A 54 -1.92 -4.73 -3.30
CA LEU A 54 -1.74 -4.13 -4.63
C LEU A 54 -0.26 -3.98 -5.01
N ALA A 55 0.58 -3.51 -4.08
CA ALA A 55 2.02 -3.39 -4.32
C ALA A 55 2.70 -4.75 -4.53
N ALA A 56 2.36 -5.74 -3.71
CA ALA A 56 2.88 -7.11 -3.83
C ALA A 56 2.47 -7.75 -5.17
N PHE A 57 1.23 -7.52 -5.60
CA PHE A 57 0.77 -7.93 -6.92
C PHE A 57 1.60 -7.27 -8.03
N GLY A 58 1.80 -5.95 -7.96
CA GLY A 58 2.62 -5.19 -8.92
C GLY A 58 4.05 -5.73 -9.04
N ASN A 59 4.71 -5.98 -7.92
CA ASN A 59 6.07 -6.55 -7.89
C ASN A 59 6.12 -7.94 -8.53
N THR A 60 5.14 -8.79 -8.20
CA THR A 60 5.03 -10.15 -8.76
C THR A 60 4.82 -10.13 -10.27
N GLN A 61 3.92 -9.26 -10.76
CA GLN A 61 3.70 -9.13 -12.20
C GLN A 61 4.91 -8.52 -12.90
N GLY A 62 5.60 -7.55 -12.29
CA GLY A 62 6.83 -6.98 -12.85
C GLY A 62 7.90 -8.04 -13.13
N ALA A 63 8.15 -8.93 -12.17
CA ALA A 63 9.09 -10.04 -12.35
C ALA A 63 8.65 -11.02 -13.47
N ARG A 64 7.36 -11.33 -13.54
CA ARG A 64 6.80 -12.19 -14.60
C ARG A 64 6.92 -11.54 -15.98
N ASN A 65 6.63 -10.25 -16.10
CA ASN A 65 6.78 -9.49 -17.35
C ASN A 65 8.23 -9.50 -17.83
N GLN A 66 9.19 -9.31 -16.92
CA GLN A 66 10.61 -9.38 -17.25
C GLN A 66 11.00 -10.77 -17.78
N SER A 67 10.45 -11.84 -17.18
CA SER A 67 10.69 -13.20 -17.64
C SER A 67 10.14 -13.44 -19.05
N VAL A 68 8.93 -12.95 -19.35
CA VAL A 68 8.32 -13.05 -20.68
C VAL A 68 9.13 -12.26 -21.71
N TRP A 69 9.52 -11.03 -21.40
CA TRP A 69 10.33 -10.21 -22.29
C TRP A 69 11.69 -10.85 -22.58
N SER A 70 12.32 -11.45 -21.55
CA SER A 70 13.57 -12.20 -21.72
C SER A 70 13.39 -13.43 -22.60
N ALA A 71 12.24 -14.11 -22.50
CA ALA A 71 11.89 -15.26 -23.33
C ALA A 71 11.67 -14.85 -24.79
N GLU A 72 10.94 -13.76 -25.05
CA GLU A 72 10.76 -13.21 -26.40
C GLU A 72 12.10 -12.85 -27.04
N ALA A 73 12.98 -12.16 -26.30
CA ALA A 73 14.32 -11.82 -26.79
C ALA A 73 15.22 -13.05 -27.02
N GLU A 74 15.02 -14.15 -26.30
CA GLU A 74 15.73 -15.41 -26.55
C GLU A 74 15.19 -16.13 -27.79
N ILE A 75 13.87 -16.14 -28.01
CA ILE A 75 13.25 -16.65 -29.24
C ILE A 75 13.81 -15.91 -30.46
N ASP A 76 13.84 -14.57 -30.44
CA ASP A 76 14.36 -13.77 -31.55
C ASP A 76 15.83 -14.08 -31.84
N ARG A 77 16.65 -14.33 -30.80
CA ARG A 77 18.05 -14.73 -30.96
C ARG A 77 18.18 -16.10 -31.61
N ILE A 78 17.32 -17.05 -31.25
CA ILE A 78 17.29 -18.39 -31.88
C ILE A 78 16.88 -18.25 -33.35
N ASP A 79 15.76 -17.56 -33.62
CA ASP A 79 15.18 -17.46 -34.95
C ASP A 79 16.12 -16.68 -35.91
N SER A 80 16.81 -15.64 -35.43
CA SER A 80 17.80 -14.88 -36.23
C SER A 80 19.14 -15.61 -36.44
N GLY A 81 19.61 -16.39 -35.47
CA GLY A 81 20.86 -17.14 -35.57
C GLY A 81 20.74 -18.43 -36.39
N ARG A 82 19.53 -19.00 -36.46
CA ARG A 82 19.28 -20.30 -37.07
C ARG A 82 19.72 -20.43 -38.54
N PRO A 83 19.49 -19.46 -39.45
CA PRO A 83 19.90 -19.61 -40.84
C PRO A 83 21.41 -19.83 -41.01
N LYS A 84 22.22 -19.12 -40.21
CA LYS A 84 23.69 -19.27 -40.24
C LYS A 84 24.12 -20.63 -39.70
N LEU A 85 23.47 -21.10 -38.63
CA LEU A 85 23.71 -22.43 -38.07
C LEU A 85 23.40 -23.52 -39.11
N LEU A 86 22.21 -23.47 -39.72
CA LEU A 86 21.80 -24.46 -40.72
C LEU A 86 22.73 -24.47 -41.94
N ALA A 87 23.11 -23.30 -42.45
CA ALA A 87 24.06 -23.20 -43.56
C ALA A 87 25.40 -23.88 -43.21
N ARG A 88 25.92 -23.64 -42.00
CA ARG A 88 27.15 -24.29 -41.52
C ARG A 88 27.00 -25.81 -41.46
N LEU A 89 25.93 -26.31 -40.84
CA LEU A 89 25.69 -27.75 -40.69
C LEU A 89 25.59 -28.47 -42.04
N ILE A 90 24.91 -27.84 -43.01
CA ILE A 90 24.77 -28.39 -44.37
C ILE A 90 26.13 -28.43 -45.09
N LEU A 91 26.94 -27.38 -44.99
CA LEU A 91 28.23 -27.29 -45.68
C LEU A 91 29.31 -28.18 -45.05
N GLU A 92 29.32 -28.29 -43.73
CA GLU A 92 30.34 -29.03 -42.98
C GLU A 92 29.97 -30.52 -42.78
N GLY A 93 28.77 -30.93 -43.18
CA GLY A 93 28.28 -32.31 -42.97
C GLY A 93 28.04 -32.65 -41.50
N GLY A 94 27.72 -31.64 -40.68
CA GLY A 94 27.50 -31.81 -39.24
C GLY A 94 26.12 -32.41 -38.91
N ASP A 95 25.96 -32.91 -37.69
CA ASP A 95 24.66 -33.37 -37.20
C ASP A 95 23.74 -32.21 -36.79
N PHE A 96 22.42 -32.44 -36.81
CA PHE A 96 21.42 -31.41 -36.50
C PHE A 96 21.06 -31.35 -34.99
N THR A 97 21.87 -31.96 -34.11
CA THR A 97 21.56 -32.05 -32.68
C THR A 97 21.46 -30.66 -32.04
N GLN A 98 22.36 -29.74 -32.42
CA GLN A 98 22.34 -28.37 -31.94
C GLN A 98 21.05 -27.62 -32.36
N ASP A 99 20.64 -27.72 -33.62
CA ASP A 99 19.39 -27.11 -34.10
C ASP A 99 18.18 -27.73 -33.38
N ALA A 100 18.16 -29.05 -33.21
CA ALA A 100 17.09 -29.74 -32.50
C ALA A 100 16.93 -29.25 -31.05
N ASN A 101 18.04 -29.05 -30.34
CA ASN A 101 18.03 -28.50 -28.98
C ASN A 101 17.54 -27.05 -28.94
N LEU A 102 18.01 -26.21 -29.86
CA LEU A 102 17.53 -24.82 -29.98
C LEU A 102 16.03 -24.76 -30.32
N GLN A 103 15.56 -25.62 -31.22
CA GLN A 103 14.14 -25.71 -31.57
C GLN A 103 13.27 -26.24 -30.43
N ARG A 104 13.81 -27.12 -29.57
CA ARG A 104 13.10 -27.54 -28.34
C ARG A 104 13.00 -26.36 -27.38
N ARG A 105 14.11 -25.68 -27.11
CA ARG A 105 14.15 -24.49 -26.24
C ARG A 105 13.21 -23.38 -26.74
N ARG A 106 13.24 -23.08 -28.04
CA ARG A 106 12.35 -22.09 -28.67
C ARG A 106 10.88 -22.42 -28.49
N ARG A 107 10.50 -23.71 -28.56
CA ARG A 107 9.13 -24.17 -28.29
C ARG A 107 8.73 -23.98 -26.83
N GLU A 108 9.60 -24.33 -25.88
CA GLU A 108 9.36 -24.13 -24.45
C GLU A 108 9.14 -22.65 -24.11
N LEU A 109 9.98 -21.77 -24.65
CA LEU A 109 9.86 -20.32 -24.48
C LEU A 109 8.57 -19.78 -25.10
N ALA A 110 8.21 -20.22 -26.30
CA ALA A 110 6.98 -19.81 -26.95
C ALA A 110 5.73 -20.20 -26.13
N LEU A 111 5.74 -21.40 -25.53
CA LEU A 111 4.67 -21.83 -24.63
C LEU A 111 4.56 -20.94 -23.39
N LEU A 112 5.69 -20.48 -22.82
CA LEU A 112 5.68 -19.55 -21.69
C LEU A 112 5.05 -18.22 -22.09
N VAL A 113 5.44 -17.66 -23.24
CA VAL A 113 4.89 -16.40 -23.76
C VAL A 113 3.39 -16.53 -24.01
N GLU A 114 2.96 -17.60 -24.66
CA GLU A 114 1.53 -17.84 -24.95
C GLU A 114 0.71 -18.02 -23.67
N ARG A 115 1.19 -18.78 -22.68
CA ARG A 115 0.51 -18.92 -21.38
C ARG A 115 0.33 -17.56 -20.71
N TYR A 116 1.35 -16.70 -20.78
CA TYR A 116 1.25 -15.35 -20.23
C TYR A 116 0.23 -14.50 -20.99
N ARG A 117 0.23 -14.54 -22.33
CA ARG A 117 -0.76 -13.82 -23.16
C ARG A 117 -2.19 -14.24 -22.82
N LEU A 118 -2.44 -15.54 -22.68
CA LEU A 118 -3.74 -16.09 -22.29
C LEU A 118 -4.15 -15.66 -20.88
N ALA A 119 -3.21 -15.55 -19.94
CA ALA A 119 -3.47 -15.11 -18.58
C ALA A 119 -3.61 -13.58 -18.44
N SER A 120 -3.10 -12.81 -19.40
CA SER A 120 -3.02 -11.35 -19.34
C SER A 120 -4.36 -10.64 -19.07
N PRO A 121 -5.50 -11.02 -19.68
CA PRO A 121 -6.80 -10.42 -19.38
C PRO A 121 -7.22 -10.63 -17.92
N VAL A 122 -7.01 -11.84 -17.39
CA VAL A 122 -7.36 -12.19 -16.01
C VAL A 122 -6.47 -11.41 -15.02
N ILE A 123 -5.17 -11.35 -15.29
CA ILE A 123 -4.21 -10.55 -14.51
C ILE A 123 -4.61 -9.07 -14.51
N GLY A 124 -5.03 -8.55 -15.66
CA GLY A 124 -5.51 -7.17 -15.79
C GLY A 124 -6.78 -6.90 -14.98
N GLN A 125 -7.70 -7.86 -14.93
CA GLN A 125 -8.92 -7.77 -14.12
C GLN A 125 -8.62 -7.80 -12.62
N MET A 126 -7.78 -8.74 -12.17
CA MET A 126 -7.34 -8.82 -10.77
C MET A 126 -6.67 -7.52 -10.29
N ARG A 127 -5.87 -6.89 -11.16
CA ARG A 127 -5.27 -5.58 -10.85
C ARG A 127 -6.33 -4.51 -10.58
N LYS A 128 -7.35 -4.42 -11.43
CA LYS A 128 -8.42 -3.43 -11.27
C LYS A 128 -9.21 -3.65 -9.98
N GLU A 129 -9.47 -4.90 -9.63
CA GLU A 129 -10.14 -5.26 -8.38
C GLU A 129 -9.33 -4.81 -7.16
N LEU A 130 -8.03 -5.09 -7.13
CA LEU A 130 -7.14 -4.63 -6.06
C LEU A 130 -7.03 -3.09 -5.99
N GLU A 131 -6.97 -2.42 -7.15
CA GLU A 131 -6.99 -0.94 -7.22
C GLU A 131 -8.29 -0.38 -6.64
N GLN A 132 -9.43 -1.00 -6.96
CA GLN A 132 -10.72 -0.61 -6.41
C GLN A 132 -10.78 -0.84 -4.89
N GLU A 133 -10.33 -2.00 -4.40
CA GLU A 133 -10.29 -2.30 -2.96
C GLU A 133 -9.43 -1.30 -2.18
N SER A 134 -8.25 -0.94 -2.71
CA SER A 134 -7.37 0.08 -2.14
C SER A 134 -8.06 1.45 -2.10
N GLN A 135 -8.71 1.87 -3.19
CA GLN A 135 -9.43 3.13 -3.26
C GLN A 135 -10.59 3.18 -2.26
N GLU A 136 -11.41 2.13 -2.20
CA GLU A 136 -12.53 2.03 -1.26
C GLU A 136 -12.06 2.05 0.19
N ALA A 137 -10.99 1.33 0.53
CA ALA A 137 -10.40 1.36 1.87
C ALA A 137 -9.87 2.75 2.22
N GLY A 138 -9.26 3.45 1.26
CA GLY A 138 -8.84 4.85 1.38
C GLY A 138 -10.00 5.79 1.68
N GLN A 139 -11.10 5.68 0.91
CA GLN A 139 -12.31 6.48 1.10
C GLN A 139 -12.95 6.22 2.47
N ARG A 140 -13.07 4.97 2.89
CA ARG A 140 -13.62 4.59 4.21
C ARG A 140 -12.81 5.20 5.35
N HIS A 141 -11.48 5.08 5.30
CA HIS A 141 -10.60 5.69 6.31
C HIS A 141 -10.76 7.22 6.36
N GLN A 142 -10.86 7.87 5.20
CA GLN A 142 -11.05 9.32 5.12
C GLN A 142 -12.42 9.76 5.65
N ALA A 143 -13.49 9.02 5.33
CA ALA A 143 -14.83 9.28 5.83
C ALA A 143 -14.89 9.25 7.37
N ILE A 144 -14.30 8.22 7.99
CA ILE A 144 -14.23 8.11 9.46
C ILE A 144 -13.39 9.25 10.06
N SER A 145 -12.29 9.62 9.40
CA SER A 145 -11.45 10.74 9.85
C SER A 145 -12.21 12.07 9.84
N ASN A 146 -13.07 12.28 8.84
CA ASN A 146 -13.93 13.46 8.77
C ASN A 146 -15.01 13.42 9.88
N GLN A 147 -15.63 12.26 10.12
CA GLN A 147 -16.60 12.09 11.22
C GLN A 147 -15.99 12.44 12.59
N ILE A 148 -14.76 12.01 12.85
CA ILE A 148 -14.04 12.36 14.09
C ILE A 148 -13.88 13.88 14.20
N ARG A 149 -13.50 14.55 13.11
CA ARG A 149 -13.33 16.01 13.10
C ARG A 149 -14.65 16.71 13.38
N ASP A 150 -15.73 16.30 12.74
CA ASP A 150 -17.06 16.90 12.90
C ASP A 150 -17.58 16.75 14.34
N VAL A 151 -17.39 15.57 14.95
CA VAL A 151 -17.77 15.31 16.35
C VAL A 151 -16.93 16.17 17.30
N LEU A 152 -15.62 16.25 17.09
CA LEU A 152 -14.74 17.09 17.91
C LEU A 152 -15.10 18.58 17.79
N ASP A 153 -15.44 19.06 16.59
CA ASP A 153 -15.85 20.45 16.38
C ASP A 153 -17.21 20.75 17.02
N ARG A 154 -18.17 19.82 16.97
CA ARG A 154 -19.43 19.93 17.71
C ARG A 154 -19.21 20.03 19.21
N LEU A 155 -18.40 19.14 19.78
CA LEU A 155 -18.10 19.12 21.22
C LEU A 155 -17.38 20.39 21.69
N ARG A 156 -16.50 20.96 20.85
CA ARG A 156 -15.86 22.25 21.13
C ARG A 156 -16.90 23.37 21.23
N LEU A 157 -17.86 23.44 20.30
CA LEU A 157 -18.91 24.45 20.31
C LEU A 157 -19.83 24.32 21.52
N GLU A 158 -20.23 23.10 21.88
CA GLU A 158 -21.06 22.83 23.07
C GLU A 158 -20.36 23.26 24.37
N ARG A 159 -19.06 22.98 24.51
CA ARG A 159 -18.27 23.44 25.66
C ARG A 159 -18.17 24.96 25.75
N VAL A 160 -18.01 25.65 24.62
CA VAL A 160 -17.97 27.13 24.59
C VAL A 160 -19.35 27.72 24.96
N ALA A 161 -20.43 27.09 24.52
CA ALA A 161 -21.79 27.52 24.85
C ALA A 161 -22.13 27.31 26.34
N ALA A 162 -21.65 26.21 26.95
CA ALA A 162 -21.87 25.90 28.37
C ALA A 162 -21.07 26.80 29.34
N GLN A 163 -20.09 27.57 28.85
CA GLN A 163 -19.27 28.49 29.64
C GLN A 163 -19.77 29.95 29.61
N ARG A 164 -20.88 30.24 28.90
CA ARG A 164 -21.54 31.55 28.85
C ARG A 164 -22.75 31.60 29.78
#